data_AF-A0AAQ3Q0P0-F1
#
_entry.id   AF-A0AAQ3Q0P0-F1
#
_cell.length_a   1.000
_cell.length_b   1.000
_cell.length_c   1.000
_cell.angle_alpha   90.00
_cell.angle_beta   90.00
_cell.angle_gamma   90.00
#
_symmetry.space_group_name_H-M   'P 1'
#
loop_
_entity.id
_entity.type
_entity.pdbx_description
1 polymer ?
#
loop_
_entity_poly.entity_id
_entity_poly.type
_entity_poly.pdbx_seq_one_letter_code
_entity_poly.pdbx_strand_id
1 'polypeptide(L)'
;MMAVRSAEAVSVALLFALAFFCARFLLDRLVYKPLAVYLFNVKPSMMMNDEARQAKIVKFSESIWKLTYYASVQAWVLMIIKQEPWSLDTMQYFDGWPNQPIAFHSITFLRRHSEFPTTLYYMFNTMLLTLLVFHMYWGKLICMMIMRQLNNKGQVTDDVRSGKRIFLWC
;
A
#
# COMPACT_ATOMS: atom_id res chain seq x y z
N MET A 1 33.24 -16.86 0.30
CA MET A 1 32.57 -15.70 0.94
C MET A 1 31.26 -15.30 0.24
N MET A 2 31.17 -15.29 -1.09
CA MET A 2 29.91 -14.96 -1.81
C MET A 2 28.78 -15.99 -1.61
N ALA A 3 29.09 -17.29 -1.59
CA ALA A 3 28.10 -18.36 -1.39
C ALA A 3 27.45 -18.36 0.00
N VAL A 4 28.19 -17.92 1.04
CA VAL A 4 27.65 -17.76 2.40
C VAL A 4 26.66 -16.60 2.43
N ARG A 5 27.01 -15.44 1.83
CA ARG A 5 26.09 -14.29 1.71
C ARG A 5 24.81 -14.63 0.95
N SER A 6 24.87 -15.48 -0.08
CA SER A 6 23.67 -15.93 -0.77
C SER A 6 22.80 -16.85 0.08
N ALA A 7 23.40 -17.74 0.88
CA ALA A 7 22.64 -18.62 1.78
C ALA A 7 21.92 -17.84 2.89
N GLU A 8 22.57 -16.81 3.46
CA GLU A 8 21.97 -15.90 4.43
C GLU A 8 20.81 -15.12 3.80
N ALA A 9 20.99 -14.57 2.59
CA ALA A 9 19.94 -13.82 1.89
C ALA A 9 18.72 -14.70 1.58
N VAL A 10 18.93 -15.94 1.16
CA VAL A 10 17.84 -16.90 0.92
C VAL A 10 17.12 -17.22 2.23
N SER A 11 17.85 -17.43 3.32
CA SER A 11 17.27 -17.72 4.64
C SER A 11 16.42 -16.56 5.15
N VAL A 12 16.90 -15.32 5.02
CA VAL A 12 16.16 -14.11 5.39
C VAL A 12 14.89 -13.95 4.54
N ALA A 13 14.98 -14.21 3.23
CA ALA A 13 13.82 -14.14 2.34
C ALA A 13 12.74 -15.18 2.70
N LEU A 14 13.14 -16.41 3.03
CA LEU A 14 12.23 -17.46 3.47
C LEU A 14 11.56 -17.13 4.80
N LEU A 15 12.33 -16.61 5.77
CA LEU A 15 11.79 -16.14 7.05
C LEU A 15 10.78 -15.01 6.85
N PHE A 16 11.10 -14.03 5.98
CA PHE A 16 10.20 -12.94 5.67
C PHE A 16 8.90 -13.43 5.01
N ALA A 17 8.97 -14.37 4.08
CA ALA A 17 7.80 -14.95 3.43
C ALA A 17 6.89 -15.70 4.43
N LEU A 18 7.47 -16.51 5.30
CA LEU A 18 6.73 -17.22 6.35
C LEU A 18 6.12 -16.24 7.36
N ALA A 19 6.90 -15.26 7.83
CA ALA A 19 6.42 -14.24 8.75
C ALA A 19 5.27 -13.42 8.15
N PHE A 20 5.35 -13.09 6.86
CA PHE A 20 4.29 -12.37 6.16
C PHE A 20 3.00 -13.18 6.06
N PHE A 21 3.11 -14.48 5.74
CA PHE A 21 1.96 -15.37 5.72
C PHE A 21 1.31 -15.50 7.11
N CYS A 22 2.12 -15.69 8.14
CA CYS A 22 1.66 -15.72 9.53
C CYS A 22 1.01 -14.40 9.94
N ALA A 23 1.62 -13.26 9.61
CA ALA A 23 1.08 -11.93 9.90
C ALA A 23 -0.27 -11.72 9.21
N ARG A 24 -0.41 -12.11 7.93
CA ARG A 24 -1.68 -12.06 7.21
C ARG A 24 -2.77 -12.87 7.92
N PHE A 25 -2.44 -14.10 8.31
CA PHE A 25 -3.39 -14.98 9.00
C PHE A 25 -3.81 -14.42 10.37
N LEU A 26 -2.85 -13.96 11.17
CA LEU A 26 -3.10 -13.39 12.50
C LEU A 26 -3.91 -12.09 12.41
N LEU A 27 -3.52 -11.16 11.54
CA LEU A 27 -4.22 -9.89 11.36
C LEU A 27 -5.64 -10.08 10.83
N ASP A 28 -5.85 -11.01 9.89
CA ASP A 28 -7.21 -11.32 9.39
C ASP A 28 -8.11 -11.87 10.50
N ARG A 29 -7.60 -12.82 11.30
CA ARG A 29 -8.37 -13.48 12.35
C ARG A 29 -8.60 -12.59 13.57
N LEU A 30 -7.60 -11.82 13.99
CA LEU A 30 -7.62 -11.06 15.25
C LEU A 30 -8.10 -9.62 15.08
N VAL A 31 -7.84 -9.00 13.93
CA VAL A 31 -8.10 -7.57 13.73
C VAL A 31 -9.17 -7.36 12.67
N TYR A 32 -8.98 -7.87 11.44
CA TYR A 32 -9.83 -7.47 10.32
C TYR A 32 -11.24 -8.04 10.41
N LYS A 33 -11.39 -9.34 10.69
CA LYS A 33 -12.71 -9.96 10.86
C LYS A 33 -13.47 -9.39 12.07
N PRO A 34 -12.86 -9.26 13.26
CA PRO A 34 -13.54 -8.61 14.40
C PRO A 34 -13.91 -7.16 14.13
N LEU A 35 -13.03 -6.38 13.49
CA LEU A 35 -13.32 -4.99 13.11
C LEU A 35 -14.48 -4.90 12.12
N ALA A 36 -14.53 -5.83 11.14
CA ALA A 36 -15.63 -5.95 10.19
C ALA A 36 -16.94 -6.24 10.92
N VAL A 37 -16.97 -7.28 11.76
CA VAL A 37 -18.15 -7.68 12.54
C VAL A 37 -18.62 -6.55 13.45
N TYR A 38 -17.69 -5.86 14.13
CA TYR A 38 -18.02 -4.69 14.94
C TYR A 38 -18.68 -3.60 14.11
N LEU A 39 -18.08 -3.21 12.99
CA LEU A 39 -18.61 -2.19 12.08
C LEU A 39 -20.00 -2.57 11.54
N PHE A 40 -20.21 -3.86 11.23
CA PHE A 40 -21.48 -4.37 10.73
C PHE A 40 -22.53 -4.59 11.82
N ASN A 41 -22.14 -4.81 13.08
CA ASN A 41 -23.07 -4.94 14.21
C ASN A 41 -23.59 -3.59 14.72
N VAL A 42 -22.80 -2.51 14.59
CA VAL A 42 -23.22 -1.15 14.98
C VAL A 42 -24.40 -0.65 14.13
N LYS A 43 -24.55 -1.15 12.90
CA LYS A 43 -25.73 -0.89 12.06
C LYS A 43 -26.59 -2.15 11.99
N PRO A 44 -27.68 -2.26 12.76
CA PRO A 44 -28.60 -3.39 12.61
C PRO A 44 -29.28 -3.28 11.24
N SER A 45 -28.70 -3.93 10.23
CA SER A 45 -29.34 -4.07 8.93
C SER A 45 -30.44 -5.11 9.07
N MET A 46 -31.68 -4.65 9.13
CA MET A 46 -32.86 -5.43 9.52
C MET A 46 -33.19 -6.64 8.62
N MET A 47 -32.46 -6.90 7.53
CA MET A 47 -32.82 -7.94 6.54
C MET A 47 -31.63 -8.54 5.74
N MET A 48 -30.43 -8.63 6.33
CA MET A 48 -29.28 -9.21 5.61
C MET A 48 -29.11 -10.69 5.98
N ASN A 49 -29.19 -11.60 5.00
CA ASN A 49 -28.92 -13.02 5.23
C ASN A 49 -27.46 -13.25 5.70
N ASP A 50 -27.24 -14.33 6.44
CA ASP A 50 -25.93 -14.62 7.02
C ASP A 50 -24.84 -14.80 5.96
N GLU A 51 -25.20 -15.35 4.79
CA GLU A 51 -24.28 -15.53 3.66
C GLU A 51 -23.81 -14.19 3.06
N ALA A 52 -24.70 -13.24 2.79
CA ALA A 52 -24.30 -11.94 2.28
C ALA A 52 -23.48 -11.19 3.34
N ARG A 53 -23.84 -11.33 4.62
CA ARG A 53 -23.06 -10.74 5.72
C ARG A 53 -21.62 -11.27 5.73
N GLN A 54 -21.42 -12.58 5.63
CA GLN A 54 -20.08 -13.17 5.56
C GLN A 54 -19.33 -12.73 4.30
N ALA A 55 -19.98 -12.69 3.13
CA ALA A 55 -19.36 -12.21 1.90
C ALA A 55 -18.88 -10.75 2.01
N LYS A 56 -19.60 -9.91 2.76
CA LYS A 56 -19.25 -8.51 3.01
C LYS A 56 -18.09 -8.38 3.98
N ILE A 57 -18.07 -9.20 5.03
CA ILE A 57 -16.94 -9.29 5.98
C ILE A 57 -15.65 -9.67 5.25
N VAL A 58 -15.70 -10.70 4.39
CA VAL A 58 -14.53 -11.16 3.63
C VAL A 58 -14.03 -10.09 2.65
N LYS A 59 -14.92 -9.44 1.91
CA LYS A 59 -14.52 -8.35 0.98
C LYS A 59 -13.91 -7.17 1.73
N PHE A 60 -14.47 -6.83 2.88
CA PHE A 60 -13.95 -5.76 3.73
C PHE A 60 -12.59 -6.12 4.33
N SER A 61 -12.42 -7.35 4.85
CA SER A 61 -11.14 -7.80 5.41
C SER A 61 -10.05 -7.84 4.34
N GLU A 62 -10.38 -8.27 3.12
CA GLU A 62 -9.47 -8.26 1.98
C GLU A 62 -9.06 -6.82 1.59
N SER A 63 -10.00 -5.88 1.60
CA SER A 63 -9.70 -4.46 1.35
C SER A 63 -8.82 -3.84 2.42
N ILE A 64 -9.09 -4.12 3.70
CA ILE A 64 -8.29 -3.60 4.81
C ILE A 64 -6.88 -4.19 4.80
N TRP A 65 -6.72 -5.47 4.50
CA TRP A 65 -5.40 -6.06 4.37
C TRP A 65 -4.58 -5.36 3.29
N LYS A 66 -5.16 -5.16 2.09
CA LYS A 66 -4.47 -4.45 0.99
C LYS A 66 -4.04 -3.06 1.42
N LEU A 67 -4.93 -2.31 2.07
CA LEU A 67 -4.61 -0.98 2.60
C LEU A 67 -3.48 -1.04 3.64
N THR A 68 -3.54 -1.98 4.58
CA THR A 68 -2.51 -2.15 5.62
C THR A 68 -1.16 -2.48 4.99
N TYR A 69 -1.13 -3.40 4.03
CA TYR A 69 0.09 -3.78 3.31
C TYR A 69 0.73 -2.58 2.61
N TYR A 70 -0.02 -1.86 1.78
CA TYR A 70 0.52 -0.69 1.07
C TYR A 70 0.96 0.41 2.02
N ALA A 71 0.21 0.67 3.10
CA ALA A 71 0.59 1.66 4.11
C ALA A 71 1.87 1.25 4.86
N SER A 72 2.02 -0.03 5.22
CA SER A 72 3.23 -0.55 5.88
C SER A 72 4.45 -0.46 4.99
N VAL A 73 4.35 -0.87 3.72
CA VAL A 73 5.45 -0.74 2.75
C VAL A 73 5.83 0.74 2.58
N GLN A 74 4.84 1.61 2.42
CA GLN A 74 5.07 3.04 2.28
C GLN A 74 5.76 3.65 3.52
N ALA A 75 5.32 3.26 4.72
CA ALA A 75 5.95 3.68 5.98
C ALA A 75 7.39 3.16 6.10
N TRP A 76 7.65 1.92 5.68
CA TRP A 76 8.99 1.34 5.69
C TRP A 76 9.94 2.06 4.72
N VAL A 77 9.48 2.37 3.50
CA VAL A 77 10.23 3.18 2.55
C VAL A 77 10.57 4.55 3.13
N LEU A 78 9.60 5.22 3.76
CA LEU A 78 9.84 6.51 4.42
C LEU A 78 10.82 6.40 5.60
N MET A 79 10.80 5.31 6.36
CA MET A 79 11.75 5.07 7.44
C MET A 79 13.17 4.86 6.93
N ILE A 80 13.36 4.13 5.83
CA ILE A 80 14.67 3.97 5.19
C ILE A 80 15.17 5.31 4.68
N ILE A 81 14.32 6.04 3.96
CA ILE A 81 14.67 7.37 3.44
C ILE A 81 15.13 8.27 4.58
N LYS A 82 14.37 8.38 5.68
CA LYS A 82 14.72 9.24 6.83
C LYS A 82 16.04 8.92 7.54
N GLN A 83 16.57 7.71 7.41
CA GLN A 83 17.86 7.34 8.02
C GLN A 83 19.04 7.95 7.26
N GLU A 84 18.83 8.25 5.99
CA GLU A 84 19.85 8.83 5.15
C GLU A 84 19.91 10.34 5.36
N PRO A 85 21.09 10.92 5.67
CA PRO A 85 21.18 12.32 6.04
C PRO A 85 20.89 13.26 4.85
N TRP A 86 21.11 12.78 3.62
CA TRP A 86 20.70 13.44 2.39
C TRP A 86 19.18 13.52 2.18
N SER A 87 18.38 12.74 2.91
CA SER A 87 16.93 12.77 2.77
C SER A 87 16.25 13.94 3.49
N LEU A 88 16.89 14.48 4.52
CA LEU A 88 16.37 15.59 5.33
C LEU A 88 17.13 16.89 5.05
N ASP A 89 18.34 16.77 4.51
CA ASP A 89 19.17 17.89 4.10
C ASP A 89 19.42 17.86 2.60
N THR A 90 18.77 18.77 1.88
CA THR A 90 18.98 18.97 0.44
C THR A 90 20.43 19.30 0.11
N MET A 91 21.21 19.90 1.03
CA MET A 91 22.62 20.19 0.77
C MET A 91 23.45 18.91 0.66
N GLN A 92 23.11 17.88 1.45
CA GLN A 92 23.80 16.60 1.45
C GLN A 92 23.35 15.68 0.31
N TYR A 93 22.11 15.83 -0.17
CA TYR A 93 21.64 15.15 -1.39
C TYR A 93 22.54 15.46 -2.59
N PHE A 94 23.11 16.67 -2.64
CA PHE A 94 23.97 17.12 -3.74
C PHE A 94 25.46 17.09 -3.38
N ASP A 95 25.84 16.43 -2.30
CA ASP A 95 27.26 16.30 -1.95
C ASP A 95 28.01 15.52 -3.04
N GLY A 96 29.06 16.13 -3.60
CA GLY A 96 29.79 15.60 -4.76
C GLY A 96 29.23 15.95 -6.15
N TRP A 97 28.07 16.59 -6.26
CA TRP A 97 27.58 17.12 -7.54
C TRP A 97 28.17 18.52 -7.83
N PRO A 98 28.55 18.87 -9.07
CA PRO A 98 28.51 18.10 -10.33
C PRO A 98 29.88 17.48 -10.70
N ASN A 99 30.64 16.90 -9.77
CA ASN A 99 32.03 16.49 -10.01
C ASN A 99 32.19 15.13 -10.73
N GLN A 100 31.21 14.72 -11.52
CA GLN A 100 31.22 13.45 -12.25
C GLN A 100 32.11 13.57 -13.50
N PRO A 101 32.75 12.48 -13.98
CA PRO A 101 33.56 12.48 -15.20
C PRO A 101 32.67 12.54 -16.45
N ILE A 102 32.00 13.67 -16.65
CA ILE A 102 31.12 13.96 -17.78
C ILE A 102 31.74 15.03 -18.67
N ALA A 103 31.40 15.03 -19.96
CA ALA A 103 31.93 15.99 -20.92
C ALA A 103 31.66 17.44 -20.48
N PHE A 104 32.59 18.34 -20.77
CA PHE A 104 32.51 19.75 -20.36
C PHE A 104 31.19 20.43 -20.78
N HIS A 105 30.66 20.09 -21.95
CA HIS A 105 29.38 20.62 -22.45
C HIS A 105 28.17 20.16 -21.63
N SER A 106 28.17 18.91 -21.13
CA SER A 106 27.12 18.45 -20.20
C SER A 106 27.23 19.11 -18.83
N ILE A 107 28.45 19.40 -18.35
CA ILE A 107 28.66 20.08 -17.05
C ILE A 107 28.11 21.50 -17.08
N THR A 108 28.37 22.27 -18.14
CA THR A 108 27.87 23.66 -18.26
C THR A 108 26.35 23.72 -18.39
N PHE A 109 25.74 22.76 -19.10
CA PHE A 109 24.29 22.62 -19.18
C PHE A 109 23.67 22.27 -17.83
N LEU A 110 24.22 21.27 -17.12
CA LEU A 110 23.74 20.84 -15.81
C LEU A 110 23.93 21.94 -14.74
N ARG A 111 25.07 22.64 -14.75
CA ARG A 111 25.35 23.78 -13.85
C ARG A 111 24.39 24.95 -14.07
N ARG A 112 23.96 25.20 -15.31
CA ARG A 112 22.96 26.23 -15.63
C ARG A 112 21.58 25.88 -15.06
N HIS A 113 21.28 24.59 -14.89
CA HIS A 113 20.04 24.09 -14.31
C HIS A 113 20.11 23.91 -12.78
N SER A 114 20.72 24.86 -12.07
CA SER A 114 20.99 24.80 -10.61
C SER A 114 19.77 24.57 -9.70
N GLU A 115 18.53 24.68 -10.19
CA GLU A 115 17.30 24.35 -9.46
C GLU A 115 16.74 22.95 -9.73
N PHE A 116 17.23 22.26 -10.76
CA PHE A 116 16.86 20.87 -11.09
C PHE A 116 17.04 19.90 -9.90
N PRO A 117 18.11 19.99 -9.10
CA PRO A 117 18.37 19.00 -8.07
C PRO A 117 17.35 19.10 -6.93
N THR A 118 17.12 20.30 -6.41
CA THR A 118 16.10 20.60 -5.38
C THR A 118 14.69 20.27 -5.87
N THR A 119 14.41 20.55 -7.15
CA THR A 119 13.11 20.25 -7.76
C THR A 119 12.84 18.74 -7.80
N LEU A 120 13.84 17.91 -8.12
CA LEU A 120 13.70 16.44 -8.08
C LEU A 120 13.38 15.92 -6.68
N TYR A 121 14.05 16.44 -5.64
CA TYR A 121 13.77 16.07 -4.26
C TYR A 121 12.29 16.31 -3.90
N TYR A 122 11.75 17.49 -4.21
CA TYR A 122 10.35 17.79 -3.94
C TYR A 122 9.39 16.98 -4.84
N MET A 123 9.75 16.70 -6.10
CA MET A 123 8.96 15.84 -6.98
C MET A 123 8.83 14.41 -6.44
N PHE A 124 9.93 13.79 -6.00
CA PHE A 124 9.87 12.43 -5.45
C PHE A 124 9.09 12.38 -4.14
N ASN A 125 9.31 13.32 -3.22
CA ASN A 125 8.59 13.37 -1.95
C ASN A 125 7.08 13.61 -2.12
N THR A 126 6.71 14.48 -3.07
CA THR A 126 5.29 14.72 -3.38
C THR A 126 4.66 13.53 -4.11
N MET A 127 5.40 12.81 -4.95
CA MET A 127 4.94 11.56 -5.56
C MET A 127 4.66 10.48 -4.51
N LEU A 128 5.54 10.33 -3.52
CA LEU A 128 5.33 9.38 -2.41
C LEU A 128 4.12 9.75 -1.56
N LEU A 129 3.96 11.03 -1.23
CA LEU A 129 2.81 11.50 -0.46
C LEU A 129 1.49 11.34 -1.22
N THR A 130 1.46 11.69 -2.50
CA THR A 130 0.26 11.54 -3.34
C THR A 130 -0.11 10.07 -3.52
N LEU A 131 0.88 9.18 -3.69
CA LEU A 131 0.67 7.74 -3.72
C LEU A 131 0.02 7.24 -2.42
N LEU A 132 0.49 7.70 -1.25
CA LEU A 132 -0.12 7.36 0.03
C LEU A 132 -1.58 7.84 0.13
N VAL A 133 -1.85 9.09 -0.25
CA VAL A 133 -3.21 9.66 -0.25
C VAL A 133 -4.12 8.89 -1.19
N PHE A 134 -3.62 8.49 -2.36
CA PHE A 134 -4.36 7.67 -3.30
C PHE A 134 -4.73 6.31 -2.67
N HIS A 135 -3.79 5.58 -2.09
CA HIS A 135 -4.09 4.29 -1.44
C HIS A 135 -5.14 4.43 -0.32
N MET A 136 -5.05 5.47 0.50
CA MET A 136 -6.05 5.76 1.53
C MET A 136 -7.42 6.09 0.91
N TYR A 137 -7.44 6.85 -0.19
CA TYR A 137 -8.66 7.23 -0.91
C TYR A 137 -9.34 6.03 -1.56
N TRP A 138 -8.60 5.17 -2.27
CA TRP A 138 -9.15 3.95 -2.87
C TRP A 138 -9.67 2.98 -1.82
N GLY A 139 -8.96 2.81 -0.71
CA GLY A 139 -9.45 2.06 0.44
C GLY A 139 -10.78 2.62 0.97
N LYS A 140 -10.87 3.95 1.15
CA LYS A 140 -12.11 4.61 1.56
C LYS A 140 -13.23 4.41 0.54
N LEU A 141 -12.96 4.53 -0.76
CA LEU A 141 -13.97 4.32 -1.81
C LEU A 141 -14.50 2.89 -1.83
N ILE A 142 -13.63 1.89 -1.71
CA ILE A 142 -14.04 0.48 -1.66
C ILE A 142 -14.90 0.24 -0.42
N CYS A 143 -14.48 0.74 0.75
CA CYS A 143 -15.28 0.66 1.97
C CYS A 143 -16.63 1.37 1.83
N MET A 144 -16.67 2.57 1.24
CA MET A 144 -17.92 3.31 1.00
C MET A 144 -18.83 2.62 -0.01
N MET A 145 -18.28 2.07 -1.09
CA MET A 145 -19.04 1.34 -2.09
C MET A 145 -19.66 0.08 -1.49
N ILE A 146 -18.87 -0.69 -0.72
CA ILE A 146 -19.38 -1.84 0.03
C ILE A 146 -20.51 -1.39 0.96
N MET A 147 -20.28 -0.37 1.81
CA MET A 147 -21.29 0.16 2.74
C MET A 147 -22.56 0.67 2.06
N ARG A 148 -22.45 1.31 0.88
CA ARG A 148 -23.58 1.84 0.12
C ARG A 148 -24.43 0.73 -0.49
N GLN A 149 -23.80 -0.34 -0.99
CA GLN A 149 -24.47 -1.57 -1.43
C GLN A 149 -25.19 -2.28 -0.27
N LEU A 150 -24.90 -1.93 0.99
CA LEU A 150 -25.61 -2.46 2.16
C LEU A 150 -26.81 -1.62 2.54
N ASN A 151 -26.64 -0.29 2.49
CA ASN A 151 -27.64 0.65 2.94
C ASN A 151 -28.81 0.76 1.94
N ASN A 152 -28.52 0.56 0.66
CA ASN A 152 -29.55 0.36 -0.37
C ASN A 152 -30.07 -1.08 -0.25
N LYS A 153 -31.00 -1.26 0.69
CA LYS A 153 -31.76 -2.50 0.95
C LYS A 153 -32.04 -3.28 -0.34
N GLY A 154 -31.78 -4.59 -0.33
CA GLY A 154 -32.74 -5.62 -0.76
C GLY A 154 -33.45 -5.51 -2.12
N GLN A 155 -33.10 -4.58 -3.00
CA GLN A 155 -33.29 -4.73 -4.44
C GLN A 155 -32.02 -5.35 -4.99
N VAL A 156 -31.68 -6.54 -4.48
CA VAL A 156 -31.08 -7.52 -5.35
C VAL A 156 -32.23 -7.87 -6.28
N THR A 157 -32.30 -7.19 -7.42
CA THR A 157 -32.98 -7.79 -8.56
C THR A 157 -32.38 -9.19 -8.66
N ASP A 158 -33.22 -10.21 -8.82
CA ASP A 158 -32.77 -11.58 -9.05
C ASP A 158 -31.93 -11.60 -10.32
N ASP A 159 -30.65 -11.24 -10.21
CA ASP A 159 -29.70 -11.37 -11.27
C ASP A 159 -29.33 -12.85 -11.27
N VAL A 160 -30.09 -13.62 -12.06
CA VAL A 160 -29.84 -15.01 -12.52
C VAL A 160 -28.45 -15.15 -13.18
N ARG A 161 -27.61 -14.11 -13.18
CA ARG A 161 -26.30 -14.08 -13.80
C ARG A 161 -25.17 -14.35 -12.80
N SER A 162 -25.09 -15.62 -12.44
CA SER A 162 -23.85 -16.40 -12.39
C SER A 162 -22.74 -15.94 -11.45
N GLY A 163 -22.65 -16.61 -10.30
CA GLY A 163 -21.53 -16.59 -9.35
C GLY A 163 -20.21 -17.17 -9.87
N LYS A 164 -19.66 -16.65 -10.99
CA LYS A 164 -18.38 -17.13 -11.53
C LYS A 164 -17.37 -16.07 -11.99
N ARG A 165 -17.58 -14.76 -11.77
CA ARG A 165 -16.72 -13.73 -12.40
C ARG A 165 -16.06 -12.69 -11.49
N ILE A 166 -15.96 -12.93 -10.18
CA ILE A 166 -15.21 -12.03 -9.27
C ILE A 166 -13.86 -12.64 -8.82
N PHE A 167 -13.61 -13.92 -9.11
CA PHE A 167 -12.35 -14.61 -8.75
C PHE A 167 -11.24 -14.53 -9.81
N LEU A 168 -11.43 -13.77 -10.90
CA LEU A 168 -10.48 -13.74 -12.04
C LEU A 168 -9.52 -12.55 -12.06
N TRP A 169 -9.41 -11.83 -10.94
CA TRP A 169 -8.34 -10.85 -10.72
C TRP A 169 -7.66 -11.13 -9.39
N CYS A 170 -7.05 -12.31 -9.30
CA CYS A 170 -5.93 -12.62 -8.42
C CYS A 170 -4.87 -13.35 -9.26
#